data_AF-A0A5S3UWW6-F1
#
_entry.id   AF-A0A5S3UWW6-F1
#
_cell.length_a   1.000
_cell.length_b   1.000
_cell.length_c   1.000
_cell.angle_alpha   90.00
_cell.angle_beta   90.00
_cell.angle_gamma   90.00
#
_symmetry.space_group_name_H-M   'P 1'
#
loop_
_entity.id
_entity.type
_entity.pdbx_description
1 polymer ?
#
loop_
_entity_poly.entity_id
_entity_poly.type
_entity_poly.pdbx_seq_one_letter_code
_entity_poly.pdbx_strand_id
1 'polypeptide(L)'
;MFDLNGNMVSNPIKPKLNGQSMTLHSKDFFSSAFKDFVTTAKRDGQGFVEYLWPKPGSAEQESKTSYILRLNNWNWAIGTGIYLTDVQQAYRHIIVQIMIETLLYIGLLLLLSHIIARNITKPLSKLTRTMGQITLDKDLTIQLKSQGNDELSVMAKTFNNMNQHFRDILNNINGNTHSLASQAEELACVTNQIQTGIKQQNNDTESVQNKISALSKSSESVYSQSNMAAIDKVAASVSQAEKAVAELQQSSTEIGAVLDVINKVAEQTNLLALNAAIEAARAGEQGRGFAVVVDEVRTLAIRTQQSTDDIQNIIAKLYQGVFATVSEMLTCKRATEQGLETGTLCNDTLNKIDTAVKSLSAINIEIANSAQVQTQNTIDIANSMSGIAQVASQTETGAEHTKASSHNLSEMSHQLNHLVSEFKV
;
A
#
# COMPACT_ATOMS: atom_id res chain seq x y z
N MET A 1 61.10 -96.46 35.89
CA MET A 1 62.45 -96.20 36.41
C MET A 1 63.41 -97.18 35.77
N PHE A 2 64.57 -96.72 35.32
CA PHE A 2 65.58 -97.53 34.64
C PHE A 2 66.98 -97.10 35.08
N ASP A 3 67.97 -97.97 34.94
CA ASP A 3 69.37 -97.65 35.24
C ASP A 3 70.05 -96.97 34.05
N LEU A 4 71.22 -96.36 34.27
CA LEU A 4 71.97 -95.71 33.18
C LEU A 4 72.57 -96.71 32.16
N ASN A 5 72.43 -98.02 32.37
CA ASN A 5 72.79 -99.03 31.38
C ASN A 5 71.59 -99.40 30.48
N GLY A 6 70.41 -98.83 30.75
CA GLY A 6 69.19 -99.07 30.00
C GLY A 6 68.41 -100.29 30.49
N ASN A 7 68.71 -100.82 31.67
CA ASN A 7 67.91 -101.88 32.28
C ASN A 7 66.73 -101.29 33.04
N MET A 8 65.57 -101.91 32.90
CA MET A 8 64.38 -101.49 33.65
C MET A 8 64.54 -101.87 35.13
N VAL A 9 64.54 -100.88 36.02
CA VAL A 9 64.59 -101.09 37.47
C VAL A 9 63.18 -101.35 37.98
N SER A 10 62.21 -100.53 37.57
CA SER A 10 60.82 -100.67 37.98
C SER A 10 59.87 -100.01 36.99
N ASN A 11 58.94 -100.80 36.46
CA ASN A 11 57.82 -100.38 35.65
C ASN A 11 56.51 -100.80 36.34
N PRO A 12 55.75 -99.85 36.95
CA PRO A 12 54.53 -100.17 37.68
C PRO A 12 53.39 -100.66 36.76
N ILE A 13 53.41 -100.29 35.47
CA ILE A 13 52.34 -100.62 34.50
C ILE A 13 52.62 -101.96 33.81
N LYS A 14 53.90 -102.28 33.55
CA LYS A 14 54.32 -103.57 32.97
C LYS A 14 55.47 -104.18 33.79
N PRO A 15 55.17 -104.78 34.97
CA PRO A 15 56.19 -105.35 35.85
C PRO A 15 57.05 -106.43 35.19
N LYS A 16 56.53 -107.10 34.14
CA LYS A 16 57.26 -108.10 33.34
C LYS A 16 58.53 -107.56 32.67
N LEU A 17 58.66 -106.24 32.52
CA LEU A 17 59.86 -105.62 31.95
C LEU A 17 60.98 -105.43 32.98
N ASN A 18 60.69 -105.54 34.29
CA ASN A 18 61.67 -105.31 35.34
C ASN A 18 62.83 -106.30 35.25
N GLY A 19 64.06 -105.82 35.40
CA GLY A 19 65.28 -106.61 35.28
C GLY A 19 65.74 -106.90 33.85
N GLN A 20 64.95 -106.54 32.83
CA GLN A 20 65.34 -106.72 31.43
C GLN A 20 66.07 -105.49 30.87
N SER A 21 66.99 -105.71 29.94
CA SER A 21 67.64 -104.64 29.18
C SER A 21 66.66 -104.08 28.15
N MET A 22 66.29 -102.81 28.28
CA MET A 22 65.37 -102.14 27.37
C MET A 22 66.07 -101.65 26.11
N THR A 23 67.35 -101.28 26.20
CA THR A 23 68.17 -100.82 25.06
C THR A 23 68.52 -101.93 24.07
N LEU A 24 68.48 -103.19 24.51
CA LEU A 24 68.69 -104.40 23.70
C LEU A 24 67.42 -105.24 23.53
N HIS A 25 66.25 -104.67 23.84
CA HIS A 25 64.99 -105.40 23.77
C HIS A 25 64.62 -105.76 22.32
N SER A 26 64.01 -106.93 22.12
CA SER A 26 63.57 -107.45 20.81
C SER A 26 62.51 -106.61 20.07
N LYS A 27 61.92 -105.59 20.72
CA LYS A 27 60.96 -104.70 20.06
C LYS A 27 61.61 -103.34 19.87
N ASP A 28 61.66 -102.87 18.64
CA ASP A 28 62.39 -101.66 18.27
C ASP A 28 61.89 -100.40 19.00
N PHE A 29 60.59 -100.29 19.28
CA PHE A 29 60.08 -99.12 20.01
C PHE A 29 60.57 -99.09 21.47
N PHE A 30 60.83 -100.24 22.11
CA PHE A 30 61.44 -100.27 23.45
C PHE A 30 62.90 -99.85 23.37
N SER A 31 63.65 -100.40 22.41
CA SER A 31 65.08 -100.14 22.28
C SER A 31 65.38 -98.71 21.84
N SER A 32 64.62 -98.16 20.90
CA SER A 32 64.73 -96.77 20.46
C SER A 32 64.41 -95.80 21.60
N ALA A 33 63.24 -95.96 22.24
CA ALA A 33 62.83 -95.06 23.32
C ALA A 33 63.83 -95.07 24.49
N PHE A 34 64.33 -96.25 24.90
CA PHE A 34 65.26 -96.33 26.03
C PHE A 34 66.68 -95.90 25.66
N LYS A 35 67.10 -96.02 24.40
CA LYS A 35 68.35 -95.39 23.93
C LYS A 35 68.27 -93.88 24.06
N ASP A 36 67.14 -93.28 23.66
CA ASP A 36 66.92 -91.85 23.81
C ASP A 36 66.82 -91.45 25.28
N PHE A 37 66.11 -92.22 26.12
CA PHE A 37 66.03 -91.93 27.55
C PHE A 37 67.38 -92.01 28.26
N VAL A 38 68.19 -93.03 27.96
CA VAL A 38 69.54 -93.17 28.52
C VAL A 38 70.43 -92.06 28.02
N THR A 39 70.31 -91.66 26.76
CA THR A 39 71.07 -90.54 26.19
C THR A 39 70.71 -89.23 26.87
N THR A 40 69.42 -88.91 27.00
CA THR A 40 68.93 -87.72 27.71
C THR A 40 69.35 -87.74 29.18
N ALA A 41 69.21 -88.88 29.86
CA ALA A 41 69.61 -89.01 31.26
C ALA A 41 71.13 -88.88 31.48
N LYS A 42 71.96 -89.42 30.57
CA LYS A 42 73.43 -89.33 30.67
C LYS A 42 73.97 -87.96 30.27
N ARG A 43 73.49 -87.42 29.15
CA ARG A 43 74.00 -86.19 28.53
C ARG A 43 73.50 -84.95 29.27
N ASP A 44 72.19 -84.85 29.45
CA ASP A 44 71.54 -83.61 29.90
C ASP A 44 71.07 -83.68 31.36
N GLY A 45 71.07 -84.88 31.96
CA GLY A 45 70.56 -85.13 33.30
C GLY A 45 69.02 -85.12 33.38
N GLN A 46 68.34 -84.32 32.54
CA GLN A 46 66.89 -84.30 32.41
C GLN A 46 66.44 -83.81 31.04
N GLY A 47 65.23 -84.14 30.60
CA GLY A 47 64.68 -83.61 29.35
C GLY A 47 63.41 -84.32 28.90
N PHE A 48 62.73 -83.70 27.93
CA PHE A 48 61.59 -84.33 27.26
C PHE A 48 62.08 -85.26 26.15
N VAL A 49 61.46 -86.43 26.06
CA VAL A 49 61.66 -87.38 24.98
C VAL A 49 60.28 -87.76 24.46
N GLU A 50 60.11 -87.61 23.15
CA GLU A 50 58.93 -88.07 22.43
C GLU A 50 59.23 -89.42 21.79
N TYR A 51 58.32 -90.36 22.00
CA TYR A 51 58.51 -91.74 21.58
C TYR A 51 57.17 -92.43 21.44
N LEU A 52 57.18 -93.51 20.68
CA LEU A 52 56.01 -94.35 20.49
C LEU A 52 55.90 -95.33 21.65
N TRP A 53 54.78 -95.27 22.37
CA TRP A 53 54.50 -96.19 23.47
C TRP A 53 53.05 -96.63 23.44
N PRO A 54 52.77 -97.94 23.62
CA PRO A 54 51.38 -98.38 23.70
C PRO A 54 50.71 -97.91 24.99
N LYS A 55 49.44 -97.51 24.89
CA LYS A 55 48.61 -97.24 26.08
C LYS A 55 48.44 -98.49 26.94
N PRO A 56 48.27 -98.36 28.28
CA PRO A 56 47.91 -99.49 29.12
C PRO A 56 46.65 -100.18 28.56
N GLY A 57 46.73 -101.47 28.22
CA GLY A 57 45.62 -102.24 27.64
C GLY A 57 45.55 -102.27 26.11
N SER A 58 46.33 -101.45 25.39
CA SER A 58 46.41 -101.49 23.91
C SER A 58 47.75 -102.03 23.42
N ALA A 59 47.75 -102.62 22.22
CA ALA A 59 48.96 -102.98 21.48
C ALA A 59 49.37 -101.88 20.47
N GLU A 60 48.47 -100.94 20.19
CA GLU A 60 48.69 -99.84 19.26
C GLU A 60 49.64 -98.81 19.87
N GLN A 61 50.60 -98.35 19.07
CA GLN A 61 51.62 -97.41 19.50
C GLN A 61 51.12 -95.98 19.27
N GLU A 62 51.03 -95.19 20.34
CA GLU A 62 50.66 -93.78 20.26
C GLU A 62 51.85 -92.88 20.62
N SER A 63 51.87 -91.65 20.08
CA SER A 63 52.90 -90.69 20.48
C SER A 63 52.73 -90.32 21.95
N LYS A 64 53.79 -90.56 22.71
CA LYS A 64 53.90 -90.27 24.13
C LYS A 64 55.09 -89.35 24.34
N THR A 65 54.86 -88.26 25.06
CA THR A 65 55.94 -87.38 25.50
C THR A 65 56.18 -87.65 26.97
N SER A 66 57.41 -88.08 27.30
CA SER A 66 57.82 -88.24 28.69
C SER A 66 58.92 -87.28 29.06
N TYR A 67 58.88 -86.77 30.28
CA TYR A 67 59.97 -86.09 30.93
C TYR A 67 60.83 -87.11 31.67
N ILE A 68 62.11 -87.17 31.31
CA ILE A 68 63.12 -88.05 31.88
C ILE A 68 63.98 -87.24 32.86
N LEU A 69 64.24 -87.78 34.05
CA LEU A 69 65.07 -87.18 35.09
C LEU A 69 66.02 -88.21 35.70
N ARG A 70 67.33 -87.92 35.68
CA ARG A 70 68.38 -88.73 36.32
C ARG A 70 68.42 -88.46 37.83
N LEU A 71 68.57 -89.52 38.61
CA LEU A 71 68.73 -89.51 40.06
C LEU A 71 70.22 -89.69 40.40
N ASN A 72 70.86 -88.64 40.88
CA ASN A 72 72.33 -88.55 41.01
C ASN A 72 72.95 -89.62 41.93
N ASN A 73 72.24 -90.10 42.95
CA ASN A 73 72.84 -90.96 43.98
C ASN A 73 72.78 -92.47 43.65
N TRP A 74 71.98 -92.89 42.68
CA TRP A 74 71.66 -94.33 42.45
C TRP A 74 71.98 -94.80 41.02
N ASN A 75 72.49 -93.93 40.16
CA ASN A 75 72.66 -94.19 38.71
C ASN A 75 71.37 -94.69 38.05
N TRP A 76 70.21 -94.18 38.50
CA TRP A 76 68.88 -94.47 37.96
C TRP A 76 68.27 -93.22 37.33
N ALA A 77 67.25 -93.40 36.51
CA ALA A 77 66.44 -92.34 35.94
C ALA A 77 64.95 -92.69 36.00
N ILE A 78 64.11 -91.68 36.21
CA ILE A 78 62.65 -91.78 36.20
C ILE A 78 62.09 -91.05 34.98
N GLY A 79 61.13 -91.67 34.30
CA GLY A 79 60.41 -91.08 33.19
C GLY A 79 58.92 -91.03 33.52
N THR A 80 58.29 -89.86 33.38
CA THR A 80 56.84 -89.69 33.50
C THR A 80 56.32 -89.00 32.25
N GLY A 81 55.17 -89.41 31.71
CA GLY A 81 54.70 -88.85 30.46
C GLY A 81 53.22 -89.08 30.18
N ILE A 82 52.71 -88.24 29.28
CA ILE A 82 51.31 -88.20 28.85
C ILE A 82 51.20 -88.55 27.37
N TYR A 83 50.06 -89.11 26.98
CA TYR A 83 49.77 -89.39 25.58
C TYR A 83 49.22 -88.13 24.90
N LEU A 84 49.69 -87.82 23.69
CA LEU A 84 49.28 -86.61 22.98
C LEU A 84 47.77 -86.61 22.63
N THR A 85 47.22 -87.80 22.42
CA THR A 85 45.79 -88.04 22.11
C THR A 85 44.87 -87.63 23.26
N ASP A 86 45.29 -87.81 24.52
CA ASP A 86 44.51 -87.44 25.70
C ASP A 86 44.34 -85.91 25.79
N VAL A 87 45.40 -85.17 25.42
CA VAL A 87 45.36 -83.70 25.33
C VAL A 87 44.44 -83.27 24.18
N GLN A 88 44.61 -83.84 22.98
CA GLN A 88 43.80 -83.48 21.81
C GLN A 88 42.29 -83.72 22.02
N GLN A 89 41.91 -84.79 22.71
CA GLN A 89 40.50 -85.09 22.99
C GLN A 89 39.87 -84.07 23.95
N ALA A 90 40.61 -83.60 24.96
CA ALA A 90 40.15 -82.55 25.87
C ALA A 90 39.94 -81.20 25.15
N TYR A 91 40.79 -80.84 24.18
CA TYR A 91 40.66 -79.59 23.43
C TYR A 91 39.51 -79.57 22.42
N ARG A 92 39.13 -80.72 21.83
CA ARG A 92 38.09 -80.77 20.78
C ARG A 92 36.74 -80.23 21.25
N HIS A 93 36.29 -80.57 22.46
CA HIS A 93 35.02 -80.08 22.98
C HIS A 93 35.01 -78.56 23.18
N ILE A 94 36.10 -78.00 23.70
CA ILE A 94 36.25 -76.55 23.92
C ILE A 94 36.23 -75.79 22.59
N ILE A 95 36.94 -76.29 21.58
CA ILE A 95 37.00 -75.64 20.25
C ILE A 95 35.62 -75.63 19.59
N VAL A 96 34.86 -76.73 19.65
CA VAL A 96 33.51 -76.79 19.04
C VAL A 96 32.54 -75.81 19.72
N GLN A 97 32.58 -75.70 21.05
CA GLN A 97 31.73 -74.74 21.77
C GLN A 97 32.07 -73.29 21.40
N ILE A 98 33.36 -72.92 21.41
CA ILE A 98 33.81 -71.59 21.02
C ILE A 98 33.38 -71.26 19.58
N MET A 99 33.47 -72.23 18.66
CA MET A 99 33.03 -72.04 17.27
C MET A 99 31.53 -71.73 17.18
N ILE A 100 30.68 -72.44 17.93
CA ILE A 100 29.23 -72.21 17.94
C ILE A 100 28.90 -70.82 18.49
N GLU A 101 29.48 -70.43 19.62
CA GLU A 101 29.27 -69.11 20.24
C GLU A 101 29.71 -67.99 19.29
N THR A 102 30.87 -68.15 18.65
CA THR A 102 31.39 -67.18 17.68
C THR A 102 30.45 -67.04 16.48
N LEU A 103 29.92 -68.16 15.97
CA LEU A 103 29.01 -68.16 14.82
C LEU A 103 27.66 -67.53 15.16
N LEU A 104 27.16 -67.73 16.39
CA LEU A 104 25.98 -67.05 16.91
C LEU A 104 26.18 -65.54 17.02
N TYR A 105 27.33 -65.07 17.53
CA TYR A 105 27.62 -63.63 17.59
C TYR A 105 27.73 -63.01 16.20
N ILE A 106 28.37 -63.69 15.25
CA ILE A 106 28.42 -63.24 13.85
C ILE A 106 27.01 -63.14 13.25
N GLY A 107 26.17 -64.16 13.47
CA GLY A 107 24.79 -64.17 13.01
C GLY A 107 23.97 -63.01 13.59
N LEU A 108 24.09 -62.76 14.90
CA LEU A 108 23.41 -61.66 15.59
C LEU A 108 23.86 -60.30 15.05
N LEU A 109 25.17 -60.10 14.84
CA LEU A 109 25.71 -58.86 14.27
C LEU A 109 25.22 -58.61 12.85
N LEU A 110 25.16 -59.65 12.01
CA LEU A 110 24.62 -59.55 10.65
C LEU A 110 23.13 -59.20 10.65
N LEU A 111 22.35 -59.79 11.57
CA LEU A 111 20.93 -59.50 11.71
C LEU A 111 20.68 -58.06 12.18
N LEU A 112 21.41 -57.59 13.20
CA LEU A 112 21.37 -56.20 13.67
C LEU A 112 21.79 -55.23 12.56
N SER A 113 22.88 -55.53 11.85
CA SER A 113 23.34 -54.74 10.71
C SER A 113 22.27 -54.65 9.62
N HIS A 114 21.57 -55.75 9.32
CA HIS A 114 20.49 -55.76 8.35
C HIS A 114 19.29 -54.91 8.79
N ILE A 115 18.90 -54.98 10.07
CA ILE A 115 17.80 -54.17 10.63
C ILE A 115 18.13 -52.67 10.56
N ILE A 116 19.34 -52.28 10.97
CA ILE A 116 19.80 -50.89 10.91
C ILE A 116 19.86 -50.40 9.46
N ALA A 117 20.45 -51.19 8.56
CA ALA A 117 20.55 -50.82 7.15
C ALA A 117 19.16 -50.64 6.50
N ARG A 118 18.21 -51.51 6.84
CA ARG A 118 16.86 -51.50 6.26
C ARG A 118 15.98 -50.38 6.83
N ASN A 119 16.03 -50.14 8.13
CA ASN A 119 15.10 -49.22 8.80
C ASN A 119 15.68 -47.81 9.01
N ILE A 120 17.01 -47.64 8.97
CA ILE A 120 17.66 -46.35 9.20
C ILE A 120 18.42 -45.91 7.95
N THR A 121 19.44 -46.67 7.53
CA THR A 121 20.38 -46.22 6.49
C THR A 121 19.71 -46.02 5.13
N LYS A 122 18.87 -46.97 4.68
CA LYS A 122 18.17 -46.87 3.38
C LYS A 122 17.12 -45.73 3.35
N PRO A 123 16.22 -45.59 4.34
CA PRO A 123 15.30 -44.45 4.38
C PRO A 123 16.01 -43.10 4.47
N LEU A 124 17.07 -42.99 5.28
CA LEU A 124 17.86 -41.77 5.41
C LEU A 124 18.53 -41.39 4.08
N SER A 125 19.16 -42.37 3.41
CA SER A 125 19.72 -42.20 2.06
C SER A 125 18.68 -41.68 1.06
N LYS A 126 17.46 -42.21 1.11
CA LYS A 126 16.37 -41.77 0.22
C LYS A 126 15.92 -40.35 0.53
N LEU A 127 15.76 -39.99 1.80
CA LEU A 127 15.42 -38.62 2.23
C LEU A 127 16.47 -37.63 1.74
N THR A 128 17.76 -37.90 1.98
CA THR A 128 18.85 -37.03 1.55
C THR A 128 18.90 -36.88 0.03
N ARG A 129 18.68 -37.97 -0.72
CA ARG A 129 18.63 -37.92 -2.19
C ARG A 129 17.46 -37.09 -2.69
N THR A 130 16.26 -37.26 -2.13
CA THR A 130 15.08 -36.49 -2.56
C THR A 130 15.21 -35.02 -2.18
N MET A 131 15.77 -34.68 -1.01
CA MET A 131 16.10 -33.30 -0.66
C MET A 131 17.12 -32.69 -1.65
N GLY A 132 18.10 -33.47 -2.10
CA GLY A 132 19.05 -33.04 -3.13
C GLY A 132 18.39 -32.80 -4.49
N GLN A 133 17.44 -33.64 -4.90
CA GLN A 133 16.68 -33.44 -6.14
C GLN A 133 15.82 -32.17 -6.10
N ILE A 134 15.10 -31.95 -4.99
CA ILE A 134 14.32 -30.70 -4.76
C ILE A 134 15.21 -29.46 -4.91
N THR A 135 16.43 -29.55 -4.42
CA THR A 135 17.40 -28.46 -4.48
C THR A 135 17.89 -28.22 -5.90
N LEU A 136 18.35 -29.27 -6.59
CA LEU A 136 18.86 -29.20 -7.96
C LEU A 136 17.80 -28.70 -8.95
N ASP A 137 16.61 -29.29 -8.88
CA ASP A 137 15.53 -29.00 -9.83
C ASP A 137 14.77 -27.72 -9.45
N LYS A 138 15.03 -27.15 -8.26
CA LYS A 138 14.30 -26.02 -7.66
C LYS A 138 12.79 -26.27 -7.59
N ASP A 139 12.41 -27.55 -7.61
CA ASP A 139 11.04 -27.98 -7.66
C ASP A 139 10.55 -28.20 -6.23
N LEU A 140 9.98 -27.13 -5.66
CA LEU A 140 9.38 -27.22 -4.35
C LEU A 140 8.17 -28.17 -4.34
N THR A 141 7.57 -28.57 -5.47
CA THR A 141 6.34 -29.40 -5.49
C THR A 141 6.59 -30.85 -5.04
N ILE A 142 7.83 -31.31 -5.08
CA ILE A 142 8.22 -32.66 -4.65
C ILE A 142 8.06 -32.77 -3.13
N GLN A 143 7.38 -33.82 -2.68
CA GLN A 143 7.15 -34.10 -1.25
C GLN A 143 7.95 -35.32 -0.79
N LEU A 144 8.52 -35.22 0.41
CA LEU A 144 9.13 -36.36 1.09
C LEU A 144 8.05 -37.30 1.61
N LYS A 145 8.28 -38.61 1.47
CA LYS A 145 7.37 -39.63 2.00
C LYS A 145 7.36 -39.57 3.53
N SER A 146 6.20 -39.28 4.12
CA SER A 146 6.02 -39.01 5.56
C SER A 146 5.29 -40.12 6.33
N GLN A 147 5.24 -41.33 5.77
CA GLN A 147 4.55 -42.48 6.37
C GLN A 147 5.47 -43.18 7.38
N GLY A 148 5.11 -43.07 8.66
CA GLY A 148 5.78 -43.75 9.78
C GLY A 148 5.56 -42.99 11.09
N ASN A 149 5.98 -43.62 12.20
CA ASN A 149 5.91 -43.08 13.56
C ASN A 149 7.30 -42.86 14.17
N ASP A 150 8.31 -42.70 13.32
CA ASP A 150 9.71 -42.49 13.70
C ASP A 150 10.16 -41.04 13.46
N GLU A 151 11.37 -40.72 13.91
CA GLU A 151 12.00 -39.40 13.79
C GLU A 151 12.18 -38.99 12.33
N LEU A 152 12.42 -39.95 11.43
CA LEU A 152 12.56 -39.71 9.99
C LEU A 152 11.24 -39.22 9.37
N SER A 153 10.12 -39.78 9.81
CA SER A 153 8.79 -39.38 9.37
C SER A 153 8.42 -37.99 9.88
N VAL A 154 8.82 -37.63 11.10
CA VAL A 154 8.66 -36.26 11.64
C VAL A 154 9.48 -35.27 10.82
N MET A 155 10.74 -35.58 10.54
CA MET A 155 11.62 -34.73 9.72
C MET A 155 11.04 -34.50 8.31
N ALA A 156 10.51 -35.55 7.67
CA ALA A 156 9.83 -35.45 6.38
C ALA A 156 8.59 -34.54 6.43
N LYS A 157 7.77 -34.64 7.49
CA LYS A 157 6.60 -33.75 7.69
C LYS A 157 7.01 -32.29 7.86
N THR A 158 7.98 -32.02 8.72
CA THR A 158 8.46 -30.66 8.99
C THR A 158 9.06 -30.03 7.73
N PHE A 159 9.84 -30.79 6.97
CA PHE A 159 10.41 -30.31 5.70
C PHE A 159 9.32 -30.02 4.65
N ASN A 160 8.32 -30.90 4.50
CA ASN A 160 7.21 -30.65 3.59
C ASN A 160 6.42 -29.38 3.95
N ASN A 161 6.20 -29.12 5.24
CA ASN A 161 5.57 -27.88 5.72
C ASN A 161 6.42 -26.64 5.41
N MET A 162 7.74 -26.72 5.60
CA MET A 162 8.65 -25.64 5.24
C MET A 162 8.59 -25.33 3.74
N ASN A 163 8.60 -26.35 2.88
CA ASN A 163 8.46 -26.18 1.44
C ASN A 163 7.10 -25.58 1.05
N GLN A 164 6.02 -25.99 1.72
CA GLN A 164 4.70 -25.37 1.52
C GLN A 164 4.74 -23.88 1.86
N HIS A 165 5.29 -23.50 3.01
CA HIS A 165 5.41 -22.10 3.39
C HIS A 165 6.26 -21.28 2.42
N PHE A 166 7.38 -21.82 1.91
CA PHE A 166 8.17 -21.12 0.88
C PHE A 166 7.40 -20.94 -0.42
N ARG A 167 6.64 -21.96 -0.87
CA ARG A 167 5.76 -21.83 -2.04
C ARG A 167 4.72 -20.74 -1.83
N ASP A 168 4.06 -20.73 -0.67
CA ASP A 168 3.02 -19.75 -0.36
C ASP A 168 3.58 -18.32 -0.31
N ILE A 169 4.77 -18.14 0.28
CA ILE A 169 5.46 -16.84 0.30
C ILE A 169 5.81 -16.38 -1.12
N LEU A 170 6.40 -17.25 -1.95
CA LEU A 170 6.76 -16.90 -3.33
C LEU A 170 5.52 -16.57 -4.18
N ASN A 171 4.45 -17.34 -4.04
CA ASN A 171 3.18 -17.09 -4.72
C ASN A 171 2.56 -15.75 -4.28
N ASN A 172 2.57 -15.47 -2.97
CA ASN A 172 2.08 -14.19 -2.44
C ASN A 172 2.92 -13.02 -2.91
N ILE A 173 4.26 -13.14 -2.91
CA ILE A 173 5.15 -12.09 -3.43
C ILE A 173 4.86 -11.84 -4.90
N ASN A 174 4.79 -12.88 -5.73
CA ASN A 174 4.55 -12.71 -7.16
C ASN A 174 3.16 -12.11 -7.44
N GLY A 175 2.12 -12.59 -6.76
CA GLY A 175 0.76 -12.05 -6.87
C GLY A 175 0.66 -10.58 -6.42
N ASN A 176 1.29 -10.24 -5.29
CA ASN A 176 1.31 -8.87 -4.76
C ASN A 176 2.12 -7.94 -5.67
N THR A 177 3.27 -8.38 -6.19
CA THR A 177 4.08 -7.59 -7.14
C THR A 177 3.31 -7.28 -8.42
N HIS A 178 2.59 -8.27 -8.97
CA HIS A 178 1.76 -8.05 -10.16
C HIS A 178 0.61 -7.08 -9.89
N SER A 179 -0.06 -7.23 -8.74
CA SER A 179 -1.13 -6.32 -8.31
C SER A 179 -0.60 -4.90 -8.08
N LEU A 180 0.58 -4.76 -7.49
CA LEU A 180 1.23 -3.48 -7.25
C LEU A 180 1.60 -2.78 -8.56
N ALA A 181 2.13 -3.52 -9.54
CA ALA A 181 2.43 -2.99 -10.87
C ALA A 181 1.15 -2.49 -11.58
N SER A 182 0.09 -3.29 -11.56
CA SER A 182 -1.19 -2.92 -12.18
C SER A 182 -1.82 -1.68 -11.51
N GLN A 183 -1.80 -1.60 -10.17
CA GLN A 183 -2.29 -0.42 -9.45
C GLN A 183 -1.47 0.83 -9.74
N ALA A 184 -0.14 0.69 -9.91
CA ALA A 184 0.72 1.81 -10.29
C ALA A 184 0.41 2.34 -11.70
N GLU A 185 0.11 1.44 -12.66
CA GLU A 185 -0.32 1.82 -14.01
C GLU A 185 -1.67 2.54 -14.00
N GLU A 186 -2.64 2.03 -13.23
CA GLU A 186 -3.96 2.67 -13.07
C GLU A 186 -3.81 4.06 -12.44
N LEU A 187 -3.00 4.18 -11.38
CA LEU A 187 -2.75 5.47 -10.75
C LEU A 187 -2.04 6.44 -11.70
N ALA A 188 -1.11 5.99 -12.53
CA ALA A 188 -0.47 6.81 -13.55
C ALA A 188 -1.47 7.32 -14.60
N CYS A 189 -2.43 6.49 -15.02
CA CYS A 189 -3.52 6.89 -15.91
C CYS A 189 -4.39 7.99 -15.26
N VAL A 190 -4.83 7.77 -14.02
CA VAL A 190 -5.63 8.75 -13.26
C VAL A 190 -4.85 10.07 -13.06
N THR A 191 -3.56 9.98 -12.79
CA THR A 191 -2.67 11.15 -12.63
C THR A 191 -2.60 11.99 -13.91
N ASN A 192 -2.47 11.35 -15.08
CA ASN A 192 -2.51 12.04 -16.37
C ASN A 192 -3.87 12.70 -16.65
N GLN A 193 -4.96 12.04 -16.26
CA GLN A 193 -6.30 12.60 -16.38
C GLN A 193 -6.47 13.84 -15.49
N ILE A 194 -5.98 13.79 -14.23
CA ILE A 194 -5.96 14.93 -13.32
C ILE A 194 -5.17 16.09 -13.93
N GLN A 195 -3.98 15.83 -14.49
CA GLN A 195 -3.16 16.87 -15.12
C GLN A 195 -3.89 17.57 -16.29
N THR A 196 -4.63 16.80 -17.09
CA THR A 196 -5.47 17.35 -18.16
C THR A 196 -6.63 18.19 -17.60
N GLY A 197 -7.26 17.71 -16.52
CA GLY A 197 -8.31 18.44 -15.80
C GLY A 197 -7.82 19.77 -15.22
N ILE A 198 -6.64 19.79 -14.60
CA ILE A 198 -6.01 21.01 -14.07
C ILE A 198 -5.76 22.02 -15.19
N LYS A 199 -5.29 21.57 -16.36
CA LYS A 199 -5.09 22.45 -17.51
C LYS A 199 -6.40 23.10 -17.98
N GLN A 200 -7.48 22.33 -18.03
CA GLN A 200 -8.80 22.86 -18.36
C GLN A 200 -9.28 23.86 -17.29
N GLN A 201 -9.13 23.53 -16.02
CA GLN A 201 -9.49 24.39 -14.89
C GLN A 201 -8.74 25.74 -14.93
N ASN A 202 -7.46 25.75 -15.30
CA ASN A 202 -6.70 26.99 -15.46
C ASN A 202 -7.26 27.87 -16.60
N ASN A 203 -7.63 27.27 -17.74
CA ASN A 203 -8.26 28.00 -18.84
C ASN A 203 -9.63 28.58 -18.42
N ASP A 204 -10.42 27.79 -17.68
CA ASP A 204 -11.72 28.23 -17.18
C ASP A 204 -11.57 29.39 -16.19
N THR A 205 -10.57 29.33 -15.32
CA THR A 205 -10.20 30.40 -14.37
C THR A 205 -9.84 31.69 -15.10
N GLU A 206 -9.05 31.62 -16.17
CA GLU A 206 -8.72 32.78 -17.01
C GLU A 206 -9.97 33.36 -17.70
N SER A 207 -10.84 32.51 -18.24
CA SER A 207 -12.11 32.90 -18.86
C SER A 207 -13.04 33.61 -17.86
N VAL A 208 -13.14 33.10 -16.63
CA VAL A 208 -13.90 33.74 -15.55
C VAL A 208 -13.31 35.10 -15.21
N GLN A 209 -11.98 35.23 -15.15
CA GLN A 209 -11.33 36.51 -14.87
C GLN A 209 -11.65 37.56 -15.93
N ASN A 210 -11.66 37.18 -17.20
CA ASN A 210 -12.04 38.07 -18.30
C ASN A 210 -13.49 38.53 -18.20
N LYS A 211 -14.42 37.61 -17.83
CA LYS A 211 -15.83 37.94 -17.59
C LYS A 211 -16.02 38.87 -16.39
N ILE A 212 -15.30 38.64 -15.31
CA ILE A 212 -15.28 39.52 -14.12
C ILE A 212 -14.85 40.93 -14.51
N SER A 213 -13.75 41.07 -15.25
CA SER A 213 -13.25 42.36 -15.73
C SER A 213 -14.27 43.10 -16.61
N ALA A 214 -14.91 42.38 -17.55
CA ALA A 214 -15.97 42.94 -18.38
C ALA A 214 -17.18 43.39 -17.55
N LEU A 215 -17.57 42.61 -16.54
CA LEU A 215 -18.70 42.93 -15.66
C LEU A 215 -18.40 44.12 -14.75
N SER A 216 -17.17 44.24 -14.23
CA SER A 216 -16.74 45.42 -13.48
C SER A 216 -16.82 46.69 -14.34
N LYS A 217 -16.31 46.63 -15.58
CA LYS A 217 -16.38 47.77 -16.51
C LYS A 217 -17.81 48.14 -16.89
N SER A 218 -18.67 47.14 -17.10
CA SER A 218 -20.10 47.36 -17.38
C SER A 218 -20.81 47.97 -16.18
N SER A 219 -20.54 47.49 -14.96
CA SER A 219 -21.11 48.02 -13.73
C SER A 219 -20.71 49.48 -13.54
N GLU A 220 -19.44 49.82 -13.77
CA GLU A 220 -18.93 51.20 -13.72
C GLU A 220 -19.64 52.13 -14.72
N SER A 221 -19.98 51.63 -15.92
CA SER A 221 -20.71 52.43 -16.92
C SER A 221 -22.17 52.71 -16.54
N VAL A 222 -22.83 51.77 -15.87
CA VAL A 222 -24.20 51.96 -15.34
C VAL A 222 -24.19 52.81 -14.07
N TYR A 223 -23.10 52.73 -13.30
CA TYR A 223 -22.78 53.58 -12.14
C TYR A 223 -22.68 55.06 -12.45
N SER A 224 -22.78 55.46 -13.72
CA SER A 224 -22.70 56.86 -14.09
C SER A 224 -23.73 57.66 -13.31
N GLN A 225 -23.19 58.41 -12.34
CA GLN A 225 -23.75 59.57 -11.65
C GLN A 225 -24.71 60.38 -12.56
N SER A 226 -24.52 60.33 -13.88
CA SER A 226 -25.40 60.87 -14.91
C SER A 226 -26.89 60.56 -14.74
N ASN A 227 -27.31 59.32 -14.42
CA ASN A 227 -28.75 59.02 -14.38
C ASN A 227 -29.43 59.65 -13.15
N MET A 228 -28.84 59.50 -11.96
CA MET A 228 -29.36 60.16 -10.76
C MET A 228 -29.23 61.68 -10.86
N ALA A 229 -28.10 62.20 -11.33
CA ALA A 229 -27.92 63.64 -11.52
C ALA A 229 -28.90 64.22 -12.56
N ALA A 230 -29.25 63.46 -13.60
CA ALA A 230 -30.27 63.85 -14.56
C ALA A 230 -31.66 63.90 -13.92
N ILE A 231 -32.02 62.90 -13.12
CA ILE A 231 -33.31 62.86 -12.39
C ILE A 231 -33.38 64.01 -11.37
N ASP A 232 -32.33 64.26 -10.60
CA ASP A 232 -32.25 65.40 -9.66
C ASP A 232 -32.40 66.75 -10.38
N LYS A 233 -31.77 66.89 -11.55
CA LYS A 233 -31.89 68.10 -12.38
C LYS A 233 -33.32 68.31 -12.91
N VAL A 234 -34.00 67.22 -13.29
CA VAL A 234 -35.41 67.27 -13.69
C VAL A 234 -36.28 67.65 -12.49
N ALA A 235 -36.05 67.06 -11.31
CA ALA A 235 -36.79 67.39 -10.08
C ALA A 235 -36.67 68.88 -9.73
N ALA A 236 -35.46 69.44 -9.81
CA ALA A 236 -35.22 70.87 -9.59
C ALA A 236 -35.93 71.75 -10.63
N SER A 237 -35.92 71.33 -11.91
CA SER A 237 -36.58 72.05 -12.99
C SER A 237 -38.11 72.05 -12.82
N VAL A 238 -38.71 70.92 -12.41
CA VAL A 238 -40.14 70.81 -12.10
C VAL A 238 -40.52 71.72 -10.94
N SER A 239 -39.73 71.73 -9.86
CA SER A 239 -39.98 72.61 -8.71
C SER A 239 -39.89 74.10 -9.05
N GLN A 240 -38.93 74.49 -9.90
CA GLN A 240 -38.81 75.87 -10.35
C GLN A 240 -40.00 76.28 -11.24
N ALA A 241 -40.43 75.37 -12.11
CA ALA A 241 -41.56 75.61 -12.99
C ALA A 241 -42.89 75.68 -12.22
N GLU A 242 -43.07 74.87 -11.16
CA GLU A 242 -44.21 74.97 -10.23
C GLU A 242 -44.33 76.38 -9.64
N LYS A 243 -43.21 76.96 -9.20
CA LYS A 243 -43.18 78.32 -8.66
C LYS A 243 -43.57 79.37 -9.70
N ALA A 244 -43.04 79.28 -10.92
CA ALA A 244 -43.35 80.21 -12.00
C ALA A 244 -44.83 80.16 -12.42
N VAL A 245 -45.42 78.96 -12.43
CA VAL A 245 -46.85 78.78 -12.76
C VAL A 245 -47.75 79.34 -11.64
N ALA A 246 -47.36 79.17 -10.37
CA ALA A 246 -48.08 79.77 -9.25
C ALA A 246 -48.09 81.31 -9.32
N GLU A 247 -46.94 81.93 -9.63
CA GLU A 247 -46.83 83.38 -9.83
C GLU A 247 -47.69 83.87 -11.02
N LEU A 248 -47.74 83.09 -12.11
CA LEU A 248 -48.60 83.38 -13.26
C LEU A 248 -50.09 83.29 -12.92
N GLN A 249 -50.49 82.29 -12.13
CA GLN A 249 -51.87 82.14 -11.65
C GLN A 249 -52.30 83.34 -10.80
N GLN A 250 -51.42 83.80 -9.90
CA GLN A 250 -51.69 84.98 -9.08
C GLN A 250 -51.82 86.24 -9.94
N SER A 251 -50.87 86.48 -10.85
CA SER A 251 -50.90 87.63 -11.77
C SER A 251 -52.17 87.65 -12.63
N SER A 252 -52.63 86.47 -13.09
CA SER A 252 -53.86 86.34 -13.87
C SER A 252 -55.12 86.67 -13.07
N THR A 253 -55.11 86.39 -11.76
CA THR A 253 -56.18 86.75 -10.84
C THR A 253 -56.26 88.26 -10.64
N GLU A 254 -55.11 88.91 -10.45
CA GLU A 254 -55.00 90.36 -10.31
C GLU A 254 -55.47 91.08 -11.57
N ILE A 255 -55.09 90.61 -12.76
CA ILE A 255 -55.58 91.15 -14.04
C ILE A 255 -57.11 91.01 -14.14
N GLY A 256 -57.66 89.86 -13.76
CA GLY A 256 -59.11 89.64 -13.73
C GLY A 256 -59.85 90.66 -12.85
N ALA A 257 -59.31 90.97 -11.68
CA ALA A 257 -59.87 91.99 -10.79
C ALA A 257 -59.78 93.40 -11.39
N VAL A 258 -58.67 93.74 -12.07
CA VAL A 258 -58.52 95.03 -12.75
C VAL A 258 -59.52 95.16 -13.91
N LEU A 259 -59.74 94.10 -14.69
CA LEU A 259 -60.71 94.10 -15.79
C LEU A 259 -62.15 94.29 -15.29
N ASP A 260 -62.52 93.69 -14.16
CA ASP A 260 -63.84 93.90 -13.55
C ASP A 260 -64.05 95.38 -13.17
N VAL A 261 -63.02 96.05 -12.65
CA VAL A 261 -63.06 97.50 -12.37
C VAL A 261 -63.19 98.31 -13.68
N ILE A 262 -62.43 97.98 -14.71
CA ILE A 262 -62.50 98.68 -16.02
C ILE A 262 -63.88 98.51 -16.65
N ASN A 263 -64.47 97.31 -16.61
CA ASN A 263 -65.80 97.04 -17.14
C ASN A 263 -66.85 97.90 -16.41
N LYS A 264 -66.79 97.95 -15.07
CA LYS A 264 -67.65 98.83 -14.25
C LYS A 264 -67.48 100.31 -14.60
N VAL A 265 -66.26 100.78 -14.82
CA VAL A 265 -65.99 102.17 -15.23
C VAL A 265 -66.53 102.44 -16.64
N ALA A 266 -66.35 101.51 -17.57
CA ALA A 266 -66.90 101.63 -18.93
C ALA A 266 -68.44 101.67 -18.93
N GLU A 267 -69.08 100.81 -18.13
CA GLU A 267 -70.53 100.79 -17.94
C GLU A 267 -71.05 102.11 -17.35
N GLN A 268 -70.39 102.62 -16.30
CA GLN A 268 -70.71 103.92 -15.71
C GLN A 268 -70.52 105.07 -16.70
N THR A 269 -69.46 105.02 -17.51
CA THR A 269 -69.17 106.04 -18.54
C THR A 269 -70.23 106.00 -19.64
N ASN A 270 -70.68 104.81 -20.04
CA ASN A 270 -71.77 104.63 -21.01
C ASN A 270 -73.10 105.19 -20.47
N LEU A 271 -73.42 104.94 -19.19
CA LEU A 271 -74.61 105.51 -18.53
C LEU A 271 -74.53 107.03 -18.38
N LEU A 272 -73.37 107.57 -18.01
CA LEU A 272 -73.13 109.01 -17.93
C LEU A 272 -73.27 109.68 -19.30
N ALA A 273 -72.72 109.06 -20.34
CA ALA A 273 -72.86 109.53 -21.72
C ALA A 273 -74.32 109.47 -22.18
N LEU A 274 -75.05 108.41 -21.87
CA LEU A 274 -76.49 108.34 -22.17
C LEU A 274 -77.28 109.49 -21.53
N ASN A 275 -77.04 109.77 -20.25
CA ASN A 275 -77.67 110.87 -19.54
C ASN A 275 -77.30 112.24 -20.14
N ALA A 276 -76.02 112.42 -20.52
CA ALA A 276 -75.56 113.64 -21.17
C ALA A 276 -76.14 113.80 -22.59
N ALA A 277 -76.40 112.72 -23.32
CA ALA A 277 -76.99 112.76 -24.65
C ALA A 277 -78.45 113.19 -24.59
N ILE A 278 -79.17 112.71 -23.56
CA ILE A 278 -80.55 113.14 -23.25
C ILE A 278 -80.56 114.65 -22.98
N GLU A 279 -79.65 115.15 -22.17
CA GLU A 279 -79.61 116.58 -21.83
C GLU A 279 -79.14 117.45 -23.02
N ALA A 280 -78.23 116.95 -23.86
CA ALA A 280 -77.82 117.60 -25.10
C ALA A 280 -78.99 117.70 -26.10
N ALA A 281 -79.81 116.65 -26.23
CA ALA A 281 -81.02 116.66 -27.03
C ALA A 281 -82.07 117.64 -26.48
N ARG A 282 -82.14 117.77 -25.14
CA ARG A 282 -83.04 118.69 -24.43
C ARG A 282 -82.69 120.17 -24.64
N ALA A 283 -81.40 120.48 -24.81
CA ALA A 283 -80.90 121.83 -25.08
C ALA A 283 -81.10 122.32 -26.54
N GLY A 284 -81.65 121.47 -27.44
CA GLY A 284 -81.99 121.84 -28.81
C GLY A 284 -80.79 122.25 -29.67
N GLU A 285 -80.90 123.33 -30.46
CA GLU A 285 -79.85 123.80 -31.37
C GLU A 285 -78.53 124.17 -30.64
N GLN A 286 -78.59 124.58 -29.37
CA GLN A 286 -77.40 124.93 -28.56
C GLN A 286 -76.62 123.69 -28.09
N GLY A 287 -77.26 122.52 -28.05
CA GLY A 287 -76.66 121.25 -27.58
C GLY A 287 -75.99 120.42 -28.68
N ARG A 288 -76.09 120.81 -29.95
CA ARG A 288 -75.62 120.02 -31.11
C ARG A 288 -74.13 119.65 -31.04
N GLY A 289 -73.27 120.60 -30.70
CA GLY A 289 -71.82 120.33 -30.56
C GLY A 289 -71.50 119.41 -29.38
N PHE A 290 -72.26 119.51 -28.29
CA PHE A 290 -72.10 118.67 -27.11
C PHE A 290 -72.62 117.24 -27.36
N ALA A 291 -73.73 117.08 -28.09
CA ALA A 291 -74.30 115.79 -28.47
C ALA A 291 -73.29 114.92 -29.24
N VAL A 292 -72.52 115.51 -30.17
CA VAL A 292 -71.49 114.78 -30.94
C VAL A 292 -70.38 114.24 -30.03
N VAL A 293 -69.90 115.05 -29.08
CA VAL A 293 -68.87 114.62 -28.12
C VAL A 293 -69.40 113.50 -27.23
N VAL A 294 -70.66 113.59 -26.80
CA VAL A 294 -71.28 112.58 -25.94
C VAL A 294 -71.49 111.26 -26.67
N ASP A 295 -71.92 111.26 -27.92
CA ASP A 295 -72.03 110.03 -28.73
C ASP A 295 -70.65 109.39 -28.97
N GLU A 296 -69.59 110.19 -29.11
CA GLU A 296 -68.21 109.68 -29.21
C GLU A 296 -67.76 109.05 -27.88
N VAL A 297 -68.04 109.69 -26.73
CA VAL A 297 -67.75 109.14 -25.39
C VAL A 297 -68.53 107.84 -25.15
N ARG A 298 -69.79 107.78 -25.57
CA ARG A 298 -70.63 106.59 -25.49
C ARG A 298 -70.07 105.45 -26.34
N THR A 299 -69.68 105.76 -27.57
CA THR A 299 -69.06 104.79 -28.49
C THR A 299 -67.73 104.28 -27.95
N LEU A 300 -66.92 105.16 -27.34
CA LEU A 300 -65.68 104.78 -26.68
C LEU A 300 -65.94 103.86 -25.48
N ALA A 301 -66.92 104.17 -24.64
CA ALA A 301 -67.30 103.34 -23.50
C ALA A 301 -67.75 101.93 -23.94
N ILE A 302 -68.58 101.81 -24.98
CA ILE A 302 -68.98 100.52 -25.57
C ILE A 302 -67.76 99.76 -26.12
N ARG A 303 -66.86 100.44 -26.85
CA ARG A 303 -65.62 99.81 -27.35
C ARG A 303 -64.69 99.35 -26.23
N THR A 304 -64.59 100.12 -25.15
CA THR A 304 -63.83 99.73 -23.95
C THR A 304 -64.45 98.50 -23.31
N GLN A 305 -65.78 98.45 -23.17
CA GLN A 305 -66.49 97.31 -22.60
C GLN A 305 -66.28 96.04 -23.43
N GLN A 306 -66.48 96.11 -24.74
CA GLN A 306 -66.21 95.02 -25.68
C GLN A 306 -64.75 94.52 -25.59
N SER A 307 -63.78 95.44 -25.53
CA SER A 307 -62.36 95.08 -25.39
C SER A 307 -62.08 94.41 -24.04
N THR A 308 -62.78 94.82 -22.99
CA THR A 308 -62.63 94.24 -21.64
C THR A 308 -63.20 92.82 -21.60
N ASP A 309 -64.32 92.58 -22.28
CA ASP A 309 -64.92 91.24 -22.45
C ASP A 309 -63.98 90.32 -23.26
N ASP A 310 -63.37 90.83 -24.34
CA ASP A 310 -62.39 90.09 -25.13
C ASP A 310 -61.16 89.71 -24.29
N ILE A 311 -60.63 90.62 -23.46
CA ILE A 311 -59.52 90.32 -22.56
C ILE A 311 -59.97 89.34 -21.46
N GLN A 312 -61.18 89.46 -20.91
CA GLN A 312 -61.73 88.48 -19.97
C GLN A 312 -61.76 87.06 -20.56
N ASN A 313 -62.16 86.92 -21.82
CA ASN A 313 -62.12 85.65 -22.53
C ASN A 313 -60.69 85.10 -22.68
N ILE A 314 -59.71 85.96 -22.94
CA ILE A 314 -58.28 85.58 -22.99
C ILE A 314 -57.80 85.12 -21.61
N ILE A 315 -58.14 85.86 -20.54
CA ILE A 315 -57.78 85.50 -19.16
C ILE A 315 -58.41 84.18 -18.74
N ALA A 316 -59.67 83.91 -19.14
CA ALA A 316 -60.32 82.64 -18.88
C ALA A 316 -59.58 81.46 -19.56
N LYS A 317 -59.16 81.62 -20.82
CA LYS A 317 -58.33 80.63 -21.52
C LYS A 317 -56.97 80.45 -20.86
N LEU A 318 -56.35 81.54 -20.41
CA LEU A 318 -55.07 81.52 -19.70
C LEU A 318 -55.19 80.76 -18.37
N TYR A 319 -56.27 80.99 -17.62
CA TYR A 319 -56.63 80.24 -16.42
C TYR A 319 -56.75 78.74 -16.66
N GLN A 320 -57.45 78.35 -17.73
CA GLN A 320 -57.62 76.96 -18.11
C GLN A 320 -56.28 76.31 -18.50
N GLY A 321 -55.42 77.05 -19.22
CA GLY A 321 -54.07 76.63 -19.58
C GLY A 321 -53.16 76.44 -18.35
N VAL A 322 -53.15 77.41 -17.44
CA VAL A 322 -52.40 77.34 -16.17
C VAL A 322 -52.83 76.13 -15.35
N PHE A 323 -54.14 75.91 -15.20
CA PHE A 323 -54.66 74.74 -14.46
C PHE A 323 -54.19 73.41 -15.07
N ALA A 324 -54.22 73.30 -16.41
CA ALA A 324 -53.72 72.12 -17.10
C ALA A 324 -52.20 71.92 -16.88
N THR A 325 -51.41 73.00 -16.94
CA THR A 325 -49.96 72.95 -16.68
C THR A 325 -49.64 72.52 -15.24
N VAL A 326 -50.38 73.01 -14.23
CA VAL A 326 -50.21 72.57 -12.84
C VAL A 326 -50.49 71.06 -12.70
N SER A 327 -51.53 70.55 -13.36
CA SER A 327 -51.85 69.12 -13.35
C SER A 327 -50.74 68.26 -13.97
N GLU A 328 -50.18 68.69 -15.11
CA GLU A 328 -49.03 68.01 -15.72
C GLU A 328 -47.79 68.07 -14.83
N MET A 329 -47.54 69.20 -14.14
CA MET A 329 -46.43 69.33 -13.20
C MET A 329 -46.53 68.38 -12.03
N LEU A 330 -47.72 68.22 -11.44
CA LEU A 330 -47.94 67.24 -10.37
C LEU A 330 -47.66 65.80 -10.84
N THR A 331 -48.03 65.50 -12.09
CA THR A 331 -47.74 64.20 -12.71
C THR A 331 -46.24 64.03 -12.93
N CYS A 332 -45.55 65.06 -13.42
CA CYS A 332 -44.11 65.06 -13.64
C CYS A 332 -43.33 64.93 -12.32
N LYS A 333 -43.77 65.61 -11.25
CA LYS A 333 -43.20 65.50 -9.90
C LYS A 333 -43.28 64.06 -9.39
N ARG A 334 -44.46 63.44 -9.46
CA ARG A 334 -44.66 62.05 -9.02
C ARG A 334 -43.81 61.07 -9.84
N ALA A 335 -43.74 61.25 -11.16
CA ALA A 335 -42.90 60.44 -12.03
C ALA A 335 -41.41 60.60 -11.71
N THR A 336 -40.97 61.81 -11.35
CA THR A 336 -39.58 62.09 -10.95
C THR A 336 -39.25 61.48 -9.60
N GLU A 337 -40.14 61.58 -8.60
CA GLU A 337 -40.00 60.93 -7.30
C GLU A 337 -39.88 59.39 -7.44
N GLN A 338 -40.75 58.78 -8.25
CA GLN A 338 -40.69 57.35 -8.55
C GLN A 338 -39.40 56.96 -9.32
N GLY A 339 -38.95 57.82 -10.23
CA GLY A 339 -37.68 57.65 -10.94
C GLY A 339 -36.48 57.67 -9.98
N LEU A 340 -36.49 58.57 -9.00
CA LEU A 340 -35.44 58.69 -7.99
C LEU A 340 -35.38 57.44 -7.08
N GLU A 341 -36.54 56.95 -6.64
CA GLU A 341 -36.65 55.70 -5.87
C GLU A 341 -36.14 54.49 -6.66
N THR A 342 -36.54 54.37 -7.93
CA THR A 342 -36.06 53.30 -8.82
C THR A 342 -34.55 53.40 -9.07
N GLY A 343 -34.04 54.62 -9.23
CA GLY A 343 -32.62 54.89 -9.41
C GLY A 343 -31.78 54.50 -8.19
N THR A 344 -32.27 54.81 -6.98
CA THR A 344 -31.61 54.40 -5.73
C THR A 344 -31.63 52.89 -5.55
N LEU A 345 -32.74 52.22 -5.83
CA LEU A 345 -32.82 50.75 -5.80
C LEU A 345 -31.85 50.08 -6.79
N CYS A 346 -31.73 50.65 -8.00
CA CYS A 346 -30.78 50.19 -9.01
C CYS A 346 -29.33 50.34 -8.51
N ASN A 347 -28.99 51.48 -7.92
CA ASN A 347 -27.68 51.74 -7.34
C ASN A 347 -27.31 50.76 -6.22
N ASP A 348 -28.24 50.48 -5.31
CA ASP A 348 -28.05 49.48 -4.25
C ASP A 348 -27.83 48.08 -4.81
N THR A 349 -28.53 47.74 -5.89
CA THR A 349 -28.37 46.45 -6.57
C THR A 349 -27.02 46.35 -7.27
N LEU A 350 -26.55 47.42 -7.92
CA LEU A 350 -25.21 47.48 -8.52
C LEU A 350 -24.09 47.40 -7.48
N ASN A 351 -24.24 48.03 -6.31
CA ASN A 351 -23.34 47.86 -5.16
C ASN A 351 -23.23 46.40 -4.72
N LYS A 352 -24.38 45.69 -4.65
CA LYS A 352 -24.40 44.26 -4.31
C LYS A 352 -23.71 43.42 -5.40
N ILE A 353 -23.92 43.74 -6.68
CA ILE A 353 -23.24 43.09 -7.79
C ILE A 353 -21.72 43.31 -7.71
N ASP A 354 -21.25 44.55 -7.50
CA ASP A 354 -19.82 44.84 -7.36
C ASP A 354 -19.17 44.04 -6.23
N THR A 355 -19.85 43.97 -5.08
CA THR A 355 -19.40 43.16 -3.94
C THR A 355 -19.31 41.67 -4.30
N ALA A 356 -20.34 41.14 -4.99
CA ALA A 356 -20.35 39.75 -5.44
C ALA A 356 -19.24 39.47 -6.47
N VAL A 357 -18.97 40.40 -7.38
CA VAL A 357 -17.91 40.30 -8.39
C VAL A 357 -16.53 40.31 -7.73
N LYS A 358 -16.29 41.15 -6.73
CA LYS A 358 -15.06 41.13 -5.92
C LYS A 358 -14.87 39.78 -5.21
N SER A 359 -15.94 39.25 -4.63
CA SER A 359 -15.90 37.92 -4.00
C SER A 359 -15.61 36.82 -5.02
N LEU A 360 -16.22 36.86 -6.21
CA LEU A 360 -15.92 35.92 -7.30
C LEU A 360 -14.46 36.00 -7.72
N SER A 361 -13.89 37.21 -7.82
CA SER A 361 -12.47 37.37 -8.16
C SER A 361 -11.55 36.76 -7.10
N ALA A 362 -11.89 36.89 -5.80
CA ALA A 362 -11.12 36.28 -4.72
C ALA A 362 -11.15 34.75 -4.80
N ILE A 363 -12.34 34.16 -5.01
CA ILE A 363 -12.50 32.71 -5.20
C ILE A 363 -11.70 32.24 -6.42
N ASN A 364 -11.72 32.99 -7.53
CA ASN A 364 -10.99 32.63 -8.74
C ASN A 364 -9.46 32.57 -8.51
N ILE A 365 -8.93 33.48 -7.69
CA ILE A 365 -7.51 33.46 -7.27
C ILE A 365 -7.22 32.21 -6.41
N GLU A 366 -8.11 31.85 -5.49
CA GLU A 366 -7.97 30.66 -4.65
C GLU A 366 -8.01 29.36 -5.46
N ILE A 367 -8.89 29.29 -6.47
CA ILE A 367 -8.96 28.18 -7.43
C ILE A 367 -7.63 28.07 -8.20
N ALA A 368 -7.08 29.18 -8.68
CA ALA A 368 -5.78 29.20 -9.37
C ALA A 368 -4.65 28.68 -8.47
N ASN A 369 -4.59 29.14 -7.22
CA ASN A 369 -3.59 28.68 -6.24
C ASN A 369 -3.75 27.18 -5.94
N SER A 370 -4.99 26.71 -5.78
CA SER A 370 -5.29 25.30 -5.55
C SER A 370 -4.88 24.43 -6.74
N ALA A 371 -5.13 24.88 -7.97
CA ALA A 371 -4.69 24.21 -9.19
C ALA A 371 -3.16 24.12 -9.30
N GLN A 372 -2.43 25.16 -8.86
CA GLN A 372 -0.97 25.15 -8.77
C GLN A 372 -0.47 24.10 -7.77
N VAL A 373 -1.06 24.03 -6.58
CA VAL A 373 -0.73 23.01 -5.56
C VAL A 373 -1.07 21.61 -6.06
N GLN A 374 -2.22 21.44 -6.72
CA GLN A 374 -2.64 20.16 -7.29
C GLN A 374 -1.67 19.69 -8.39
N THR A 375 -1.11 20.61 -9.17
CA THR A 375 -0.05 20.31 -10.15
C THR A 375 1.18 19.73 -9.47
N GLN A 376 1.64 20.34 -8.38
CA GLN A 376 2.77 19.84 -7.61
C GLN A 376 2.50 18.44 -7.03
N ASN A 377 1.33 18.25 -6.43
CA ASN A 377 0.92 16.94 -5.91
C ASN A 377 0.88 15.86 -7.01
N THR A 378 0.44 16.23 -8.21
CA THR A 378 0.40 15.33 -9.37
C THR A 378 1.81 14.91 -9.80
N ILE A 379 2.78 15.83 -9.77
CA ILE A 379 4.20 15.54 -10.02
C ILE A 379 4.77 14.59 -8.95
N ASP A 380 4.46 14.84 -7.68
CA ASP A 380 4.94 14.01 -6.57
C ASP A 380 4.35 12.59 -6.60
N ILE A 381 3.07 12.47 -6.97
CA ILE A 381 2.41 11.17 -7.20
C ILE A 381 3.06 10.45 -8.38
N ALA A 382 3.31 11.13 -9.50
CA ALA A 382 3.98 10.53 -10.67
C ALA A 382 5.38 9.99 -10.33
N ASN A 383 6.17 10.76 -9.57
CA ASN A 383 7.48 10.32 -9.08
C ASN A 383 7.36 9.12 -8.13
N SER A 384 6.38 9.15 -7.23
CA SER A 384 6.11 8.03 -6.30
C SER A 384 5.73 6.76 -7.06
N MET A 385 4.94 6.87 -8.14
CA MET A 385 4.57 5.73 -8.98
C MET A 385 5.78 5.14 -9.70
N SER A 386 6.67 5.97 -10.23
CA SER A 386 7.92 5.50 -10.81
C SER A 386 8.77 4.75 -9.77
N GLY A 387 8.84 5.26 -8.54
CA GLY A 387 9.52 4.61 -7.41
C GLY A 387 8.90 3.26 -7.04
N ILE A 388 7.56 3.18 -6.96
CA ILE A 388 6.85 1.92 -6.68
C ILE A 388 7.10 0.89 -7.78
N ALA A 389 7.04 1.28 -9.05
CA ALA A 389 7.33 0.38 -10.16
C ALA A 389 8.76 -0.17 -10.09
N GLN A 390 9.73 0.68 -9.73
CA GLN A 390 11.12 0.25 -9.52
C GLN A 390 11.26 -0.71 -8.35
N VAL A 391 10.62 -0.43 -7.20
CA VAL A 391 10.63 -1.34 -6.03
C VAL A 391 9.94 -2.66 -6.34
N ALA A 392 8.85 -2.66 -7.11
CA ALA A 392 8.18 -3.87 -7.57
C ALA A 392 9.13 -4.74 -8.41
N SER A 393 9.82 -4.14 -9.39
CA SER A 393 10.82 -4.82 -10.21
C SER A 393 12.03 -5.33 -9.38
N GLN A 394 12.50 -4.55 -8.41
CA GLN A 394 13.55 -4.98 -7.48
C GLN A 394 13.09 -6.13 -6.59
N THR A 395 11.83 -6.11 -6.13
CA THR A 395 11.25 -7.16 -5.30
C THR A 395 11.11 -8.46 -6.09
N GLU A 396 10.70 -8.39 -7.36
CA GLU A 396 10.69 -9.53 -8.28
C GLU A 396 12.11 -10.12 -8.43
N THR A 397 13.10 -9.27 -8.69
CA THR A 397 14.51 -9.69 -8.79
C THR A 397 15.02 -10.28 -7.46
N GLY A 398 14.67 -9.68 -6.33
CA GLY A 398 15.04 -10.13 -4.99
C GLY A 398 14.38 -11.46 -4.61
N ALA A 399 13.15 -11.71 -5.07
CA ALA A 399 12.47 -12.99 -4.93
C ALA A 399 13.21 -14.09 -5.72
N GLU A 400 13.63 -13.79 -6.96
CA GLU A 400 14.48 -14.70 -7.75
C GLU A 400 15.86 -14.92 -7.09
N HIS A 401 16.46 -13.88 -6.50
CA HIS A 401 17.72 -14.03 -5.75
C HIS A 401 17.55 -14.83 -4.45
N THR A 402 16.42 -14.69 -3.76
CA THR A 402 16.10 -15.45 -2.55
C THR A 402 15.87 -16.92 -2.87
N LYS A 403 15.19 -17.18 -3.99
CA LYS A 403 15.06 -18.53 -4.57
C LYS A 403 16.42 -19.12 -4.92
N ALA A 404 17.34 -18.33 -5.48
CA ALA A 404 18.73 -18.75 -5.73
C ALA A 404 19.58 -18.92 -4.46
N SER A 405 19.41 -18.08 -3.44
CA SER A 405 20.16 -18.17 -2.18
C SER A 405 19.69 -19.34 -1.33
N SER A 406 18.38 -19.63 -1.34
CA SER A 406 17.81 -20.84 -0.74
C SER A 406 18.40 -22.09 -1.37
N HIS A 407 18.69 -22.05 -2.68
CA HIS A 407 19.44 -23.09 -3.37
C HIS A 407 20.88 -23.21 -2.83
N ASN A 408 21.63 -22.11 -2.72
CA ASN A 408 23.02 -22.15 -2.22
C ASN A 408 23.11 -22.61 -0.75
N LEU A 409 22.18 -22.20 0.12
CA LEU A 409 22.14 -22.65 1.51
C LEU A 409 21.89 -24.15 1.62
N SER A 410 21.05 -24.67 0.72
CA SER A 410 20.84 -26.11 0.59
C SER A 410 22.10 -26.84 0.10
N GLU A 411 22.84 -26.26 -0.86
CA GLU A 411 24.14 -26.80 -1.30
C GLU A 411 25.19 -26.83 -0.18
N MET A 412 25.29 -25.77 0.61
CA MET A 412 26.19 -25.72 1.78
C MET A 412 25.81 -26.77 2.84
N SER A 413 24.50 -26.99 3.05
CA SER A 413 24.02 -28.07 3.93
C SER A 413 24.39 -29.46 3.40
N HIS A 414 24.39 -29.65 2.08
CA HIS A 414 24.91 -30.88 1.44
C HIS A 414 26.40 -31.08 1.70
N GLN A 415 27.22 -30.04 1.56
CA GLN A 415 28.66 -30.11 1.82
C GLN A 415 28.97 -30.39 3.29
N LEU A 416 28.25 -29.76 4.21
CA LEU A 416 28.36 -30.04 5.65
C LEU A 416 27.98 -31.49 5.97
N ASN A 417 26.91 -32.01 5.37
CA ASN A 417 26.50 -33.40 5.56
C ASN A 417 27.54 -34.38 4.98
N HIS A 418 28.13 -34.04 3.82
CA HIS A 418 29.23 -34.82 3.24
C HIS A 418 30.46 -34.83 4.16
N LEU A 419 30.90 -33.68 4.65
CA LEU A 419 32.01 -33.55 5.60
C LEU A 419 31.74 -34.33 6.89
N VAL A 420 30.52 -34.28 7.43
CA VAL A 420 30.11 -35.08 8.60
C VAL A 420 30.14 -36.58 8.30
N SER A 421 29.79 -36.99 7.08
CA SER A 421 29.83 -38.40 6.65
C SER A 421 31.24 -38.95 6.42
N GLU A 422 32.25 -38.09 6.25
CA GLU A 422 33.67 -38.48 6.14
C GLU A 422 34.32 -38.77 7.51
N PHE A 423 33.78 -38.22 8.61
CA PHE A 423 34.20 -38.60 9.95
C PHE A 423 33.61 -39.96 10.35
N LYS A 424 34.44 -41.02 10.30
CA LYS A 424 34.17 -42.25 11.04
C LYS A 424 34.37 -42.00 12.53
N VAL A 425 33.31 -42.13 13.33
CA VAL A 425 33.37 -42.38 14.78
C VAL A 425 32.88 -43.79 15.06
#